data_AF-A0A151REY0-F1
#
_entry.id   AF-A0A151REY0-F1
#
_cell.length_a   1.000
_cell.length_b   1.000
_cell.length_c   1.000
_cell.angle_alpha   90.00
_cell.angle_beta   90.00
_cell.angle_gamma   90.00
#
_symmetry.space_group_name_H-M   'P 1'
#
loop_
_entity.id
_entity.type
_entity.pdbx_description
1 polymer ?
#
loop_
_entity_poly.entity_id
_entity_poly.type
_entity_poly.pdbx_seq_one_letter_code
_entity_poly.pdbx_strand_id
1 'polypeptide(L)'
;MCIRNDHGHFLTAKTGWAHGLPPVHEAEATALLTAIQWIVTLSLPHVTLESDCKSVLDALSRTQSHHSEYGSLLNKCRRLLHNHPNLSLKFILRQANRVAHCLARASRHYASSHTFEFIPSCIVPIILNEMT
;
A
#
# COMPACT_ATOMS: atom_id res chain seq x y z
N MET A 1 -2.81 -4.83 -0.79
CA MET A 1 -1.49 -4.52 -1.39
C MET A 1 -1.13 -5.63 -2.36
N CYS A 2 -0.61 -5.30 -3.54
CA CYS A 2 -0.14 -6.28 -4.53
C CYS A 2 1.25 -5.86 -4.97
N ILE A 3 2.17 -6.81 -5.03
CA ILE A 3 3.53 -6.62 -5.54
C ILE A 3 3.58 -7.30 -6.90
N ARG A 4 4.15 -6.59 -7.87
CA ARG A 4 4.40 -7.06 -9.22
C ARG A 4 5.85 -6.82 -9.56
N ASN A 5 6.40 -7.62 -10.47
CA ASN A 5 7.71 -7.34 -11.04
C ASN A 5 7.62 -6.22 -12.10
N ASP A 6 8.78 -5.88 -12.64
CA ASP A 6 8.97 -4.91 -13.73
C ASP A 6 8.25 -5.28 -15.05
N HIS A 7 7.94 -6.57 -15.25
CA HIS A 7 7.13 -7.07 -16.37
C HIS A 7 5.62 -7.03 -16.07
N GLY A 8 5.19 -6.51 -14.92
CA GLY A 8 3.79 -6.48 -14.50
C GLY A 8 3.25 -7.80 -13.96
N HIS A 9 4.06 -8.86 -13.89
CA HIS A 9 3.65 -10.15 -13.36
C HIS A 9 3.47 -10.10 -11.84
N PHE A 10 2.43 -10.76 -11.36
CA PHE A 10 2.15 -10.92 -9.94
C PHE A 10 3.30 -11.65 -9.22
N LEU A 11 3.71 -11.12 -8.07
CA LEU A 11 4.67 -11.78 -7.17
C LEU A 11 4.01 -12.22 -5.86
N THR A 12 3.34 -11.30 -5.18
CA THR A 12 2.63 -11.59 -3.92
C THR A 12 1.57 -10.53 -3.67
N ALA A 13 0.54 -10.88 -2.92
CA ALA A 13 -0.43 -9.92 -2.42
C ALA A 13 -0.61 -10.07 -0.91
N LYS A 14 -1.03 -8.98 -0.27
CA LYS A 14 -1.40 -8.98 1.12
C LYS A 14 -2.71 -8.26 1.32
N THR A 15 -3.56 -8.87 2.11
CA THR A 15 -4.81 -8.30 2.61
C THR A 15 -4.75 -8.16 4.12
N GLY A 16 -5.52 -7.22 4.65
CA GLY A 16 -5.58 -6.96 6.08
C GLY A 16 -6.63 -5.92 6.42
N TRP A 17 -6.94 -5.89 7.70
CA TRP A 17 -7.81 -4.90 8.31
C TRP A 17 -7.21 -4.52 9.67
N ALA A 18 -7.59 -3.36 10.18
CA ALA A 18 -7.22 -2.88 11.50
C ALA A 18 -8.50 -2.60 12.30
N HIS A 19 -8.42 -2.77 13.62
CA HIS A 19 -9.53 -2.39 14.50
C HIS A 19 -9.69 -0.85 14.54
N GLY A 20 -10.94 -0.42 14.70
CA GLY A 20 -11.31 0.99 14.78
C GLY A 20 -11.93 1.54 13.49
N LEU A 21 -12.37 2.78 13.56
CA LEU A 21 -12.95 3.53 12.44
C LEU A 21 -12.17 4.85 12.27
N PRO A 22 -10.89 4.78 11.87
CA PRO A 22 -10.10 5.98 11.68
C PRO A 22 -10.69 6.85 10.55
N PRO A 23 -10.49 8.18 10.61
CA PRO A 23 -10.71 9.05 9.46
C PRO A 23 -10.00 8.52 8.22
N VAL A 24 -10.60 8.77 7.04
CA VAL A 24 -10.10 8.23 5.75
C VAL A 24 -8.61 8.52 5.54
N HIS A 25 -8.13 9.72 5.86
CA HIS A 25 -6.73 10.09 5.68
C HIS A 25 -5.77 9.31 6.59
N GLU A 26 -6.19 8.97 7.82
CA GLU A 26 -5.42 8.13 8.73
C GLU A 26 -5.44 6.66 8.32
N ALA A 27 -6.58 6.18 7.81
CA ALA A 27 -6.71 4.83 7.26
C ALA A 27 -5.74 4.64 6.07
N GLU A 28 -5.71 5.59 5.15
CA GLU A 28 -4.83 5.58 3.98
C GLU A 28 -3.35 5.69 4.37
N ALA A 29 -3.01 6.57 5.31
CA ALA A 29 -1.63 6.68 5.83
C ALA A 29 -1.19 5.40 6.55
N THR A 30 -2.09 4.74 7.28
CA THR A 30 -1.82 3.46 7.95
C THR A 30 -1.63 2.34 6.93
N ALA A 31 -2.45 2.30 5.87
CA ALA A 31 -2.30 1.35 4.78
C ALA A 31 -0.94 1.52 4.07
N LEU A 32 -0.54 2.77 3.80
CA LEU A 32 0.77 3.07 3.22
C LEU A 32 1.93 2.70 4.15
N LEU A 33 1.83 3.00 5.45
CA LEU A 33 2.83 2.60 6.44
C LEU A 33 3.01 1.08 6.47
N THR A 34 1.89 0.34 6.47
CA THR A 34 1.89 -1.12 6.44
C THR A 34 2.54 -1.65 5.16
N ALA A 35 2.30 -1.00 4.02
CA ALA A 35 2.93 -1.35 2.74
C ALA A 35 4.44 -1.15 2.77
N ILE A 36 4.91 0.00 3.25
CA ILE A 36 6.34 0.29 3.38
C ILE A 36 7.00 -0.74 4.30
N GLN A 37 6.43 -1.00 5.48
CA GLN A 37 6.95 -2.01 6.41
C GLN A 37 7.02 -3.39 5.76
N TRP A 38 5.96 -3.80 5.04
CA TRP A 38 5.94 -5.09 4.38
C TRP A 38 7.01 -5.21 3.30
N ILE A 39 7.18 -4.18 2.45
CA ILE A 39 8.25 -4.16 1.44
C ILE A 39 9.64 -4.25 2.08
N VAL A 40 9.87 -3.54 3.20
CA VAL A 40 11.12 -3.62 3.96
C VAL A 40 11.37 -5.05 4.45
N THR A 41 10.35 -5.76 4.96
CA THR A 41 10.51 -7.17 5.37
C THR A 41 10.87 -8.11 4.23
N LEU A 42 10.50 -7.77 2.98
CA LEU A 42 10.82 -8.56 1.79
C LEU A 42 12.21 -8.26 1.22
N SER A 43 12.89 -7.21 1.70
CA SER A 43 14.24 -6.82 1.26
C SER A 43 14.37 -6.64 -0.26
N LEU A 44 13.34 -6.07 -0.89
CA LEU A 44 13.32 -5.83 -2.34
C LEU A 44 14.22 -4.63 -2.72
N PRO A 45 15.04 -4.74 -3.78
CA PRO A 45 16.12 -3.79 -4.03
C PRO A 45 15.68 -2.48 -4.69
N HIS A 46 14.63 -2.46 -5.49
CA HIS A 46 14.09 -1.25 -6.12
C HIS A 46 12.56 -1.37 -6.22
N VAL A 47 11.83 -0.54 -5.49
CA VAL A 47 10.36 -0.64 -5.42
C VAL A 47 9.70 0.72 -5.57
N THR A 48 8.75 0.78 -6.49
CA THR A 48 7.83 1.91 -6.63
C THR A 48 6.52 1.57 -5.92
N LEU A 49 6.22 2.31 -4.85
CA LEU A 49 4.95 2.20 -4.15
C LEU A 49 3.93 3.10 -4.83
N GLU A 50 2.91 2.49 -5.42
CA GLU A 50 1.82 3.18 -6.07
C GLU A 50 0.62 3.34 -5.11
N SER A 51 0.12 4.57 -4.97
CA SER A 51 -1.05 4.89 -4.14
C SER A 51 -1.98 5.87 -4.86
N ASP A 52 -3.29 5.69 -4.70
CA ASP A 52 -4.32 6.61 -5.18
C ASP A 52 -4.68 7.70 -4.16
N CYS A 53 -4.01 7.72 -3.00
CA CYS A 53 -4.25 8.73 -1.98
C CYS A 53 -3.33 9.94 -2.15
N LYS A 54 -3.68 10.85 -3.07
CA LYS A 54 -2.89 12.06 -3.35
C LYS A 54 -2.63 12.91 -2.09
N SER A 55 -3.62 13.06 -1.22
CA SER A 55 -3.48 13.86 0.00
C SER A 55 -2.42 13.34 0.96
N VAL A 56 -2.27 12.01 1.08
CA VAL A 56 -1.21 11.40 1.90
C VAL A 56 0.16 11.60 1.24
N LEU A 57 0.27 11.40 -0.08
CA LEU A 57 1.52 11.62 -0.81
C LEU A 57 1.98 13.08 -0.76
N ASP A 58 1.06 14.02 -0.94
CA ASP A 58 1.30 15.46 -0.82
C ASP A 58 1.68 15.85 0.62
N ALA A 59 1.11 15.20 1.64
CA ALA A 59 1.48 15.44 3.02
C ALA A 59 2.89 14.90 3.34
N LEU A 60 3.27 13.75 2.78
CA LEU A 60 4.61 13.16 2.97
C LEU A 60 5.71 14.01 2.35
N SER A 61 5.45 14.64 1.20
CA SER A 61 6.41 15.53 0.53
C SER A 61 6.64 16.85 1.27
N ARG A 62 5.70 17.27 2.12
CA ARG A 62 5.84 18.45 2.98
C ARG A 62 6.68 18.13 4.21
N THR A 63 7.54 19.05 4.61
CA THR A 63 8.41 18.94 5.80
C THR A 63 7.74 19.42 7.10
N GLN A 64 6.45 19.73 7.08
CA GLN A 64 5.73 20.16 8.28
C GLN A 64 5.50 18.98 9.24
N SER A 65 5.97 19.15 10.47
CA SER A 65 5.66 18.27 11.59
C SER A 65 4.35 18.73 12.23
N HIS A 66 3.39 17.80 12.34
CA HIS A 66 2.15 18.02 13.09
C HIS A 66 2.14 17.09 14.30
N HIS A 67 1.75 17.60 15.48
CA HIS A 67 1.64 16.81 16.72
C HIS A 67 0.33 15.99 16.79
N SER A 68 -0.26 15.62 15.65
CA SER A 68 -1.48 14.79 15.57
C SER A 68 -1.15 13.31 15.34
N GLU A 69 -2.14 12.43 15.53
CA GLU A 69 -2.02 11.01 15.18
C GLU A 69 -1.63 10.82 13.70
N TYR A 70 -2.31 11.56 12.81
CA TYR A 70 -1.93 11.64 11.41
C TYR A 70 -0.47 12.09 11.19
N GLY A 71 -0.03 13.14 11.90
CA GLY A 71 1.36 13.60 11.82
C GLY A 71 2.37 12.55 12.28
N SER A 72 2.04 11.78 13.33
CA SER A 72 2.84 10.65 13.80
C SER A 72 2.94 9.53 12.76
N LEU A 73 1.83 9.19 12.09
CA LEU A 73 1.82 8.23 10.98
C LEU A 73 2.71 8.69 9.83
N LEU A 74 2.57 9.95 9.40
CA LEU A 74 3.39 10.53 8.33
C LEU A 74 4.87 10.52 8.71
N ASN A 75 5.23 10.86 9.95
CA ASN A 75 6.61 10.84 10.41
C ASN A 75 7.20 9.42 10.41
N LYS A 76 6.42 8.40 10.77
CA LYS A 76 6.85 6.99 10.66
C LYS A 76 7.13 6.61 9.20
N CYS A 77 6.24 6.98 8.27
CA CYS A 77 6.43 6.75 6.84
C CYS A 77 7.70 7.47 6.32
N ARG A 78 7.87 8.77 6.60
CA ARG A 78 9.04 9.55 6.19
C ARG A 78 10.34 8.92 6.68
N ARG A 79 10.39 8.50 7.95
CA ARG A 79 11.57 7.85 8.53
C ARG A 79 11.90 6.54 7.80
N LEU A 80 10.90 5.71 7.50
CA LEU A 80 11.14 4.46 6.77
C LEU A 80 11.61 4.72 5.34
N LEU A 81 11.01 5.67 4.64
CA LEU A 81 11.41 6.05 3.28
C LEU A 81 12.83 6.64 3.26
N HIS A 82 13.16 7.50 4.22
CA HIS A 82 14.52 8.04 4.36
C HIS A 82 15.57 6.94 4.58
N ASN A 83 15.25 5.92 5.38
CA ASN A 83 16.16 4.81 5.66
C ASN A 83 16.26 3.80 4.52
N HIS A 84 15.37 3.88 3.52
CA HIS A 84 15.30 2.95 2.39
C HIS A 84 15.21 3.74 1.07
N PRO A 85 16.33 4.31 0.60
CA PRO A 85 16.37 5.16 -0.60
C PRO A 85 16.02 4.40 -1.89
N ASN A 86 15.93 3.08 -1.83
CA ASN A 86 15.42 2.21 -2.88
C ASN A 86 13.89 2.27 -3.07
N LEU A 87 13.17 2.90 -2.14
CA LEU A 87 11.73 3.05 -2.21
C LEU A 87 11.37 4.40 -2.80
N SER A 88 10.51 4.39 -3.82
CA SER A 88 9.91 5.61 -4.38
C SER A 88 8.39 5.59 -4.22
N LEU A 89 7.78 6.76 -4.11
CA LEU A 89 6.33 6.90 -4.06
C LEU A 89 5.82 7.46 -5.38
N LYS A 90 4.72 6.92 -5.88
CA LYS A 90 4.07 7.37 -7.11
C LYS A 90 2.56 7.45 -6.90
N PHE A 91 1.99 8.58 -7.31
CA PHE A 91 0.54 8.73 -7.36
C PHE A 91 -0.01 8.00 -8.59
N ILE A 92 -1.09 7.24 -8.38
CA ILE A 92 -1.87 6.63 -9.46
C ILE A 92 -3.34 7.02 -9.36
N LEU A 93 -4.06 6.96 -10.46
CA LEU A 93 -5.50 7.21 -10.44
C LEU A 93 -6.23 6.02 -9.81
N ARG A 94 -7.33 6.29 -9.10
CA ARG A 94 -8.12 5.27 -8.40
C ARG A 94 -8.56 4.09 -9.30
N GLN A 95 -8.85 4.35 -10.57
CA GLN A 95 -9.19 3.29 -11.53
C GLN A 95 -8.04 2.31 -11.81
N ALA A 96 -6.80 2.73 -11.60
CA ALA A 96 -5.62 1.87 -11.70
C ALA A 96 -5.31 1.13 -10.38
N ASN A 97 -5.92 1.52 -9.26
CA ASN A 97 -5.73 0.87 -7.95
C ASN A 97 -6.80 -0.20 -7.62
N ARG A 98 -7.44 -0.78 -8.64
CA ARG A 98 -8.55 -1.74 -8.46
C ARG A 98 -8.11 -3.00 -7.71
N VAL A 99 -6.91 -3.48 -7.96
CA VAL A 99 -6.37 -4.67 -7.27
C VAL A 99 -6.27 -4.45 -5.77
N ALA A 100 -5.67 -3.34 -5.31
CA ALA A 100 -5.55 -3.06 -3.88
C ALA A 100 -6.93 -2.89 -3.24
N HIS A 101 -7.87 -2.24 -3.93
CA HIS A 101 -9.23 -2.09 -3.48
C HIS A 101 -9.95 -3.44 -3.29
N CYS A 102 -9.87 -4.35 -4.26
CA CYS A 102 -10.47 -5.69 -4.14
C CYS A 102 -9.85 -6.50 -3.01
N LEU A 103 -8.53 -6.42 -2.83
CA LEU A 103 -7.85 -7.07 -1.69
C LEU A 103 -8.31 -6.49 -0.35
N ALA A 104 -8.44 -5.16 -0.23
CA ALA A 104 -8.92 -4.51 0.98
C ALA A 104 -10.37 -4.92 1.30
N ARG A 105 -11.24 -5.09 0.30
CA ARG A 105 -12.59 -5.63 0.51
C ARG A 105 -12.57 -7.08 0.95
N ALA A 106 -11.72 -7.89 0.33
CA ALA A 106 -11.58 -9.30 0.67
C ALA A 106 -11.13 -9.52 2.12
N SER A 107 -10.38 -8.57 2.71
CA SER A 107 -9.88 -8.66 4.09
C SER A 107 -10.97 -8.92 5.12
N ARG A 108 -12.18 -8.42 4.86
CA ARG A 108 -13.37 -8.58 5.73
C ARG A 108 -13.80 -10.02 5.92
N HIS A 109 -13.34 -10.92 5.05
CA HIS A 109 -13.63 -12.35 5.11
C HIS A 109 -12.51 -13.16 5.78
N TYR A 110 -11.45 -12.50 6.28
CA TYR A 110 -10.33 -13.14 6.96
C TYR A 110 -10.28 -12.70 8.43
N ALA A 111 -9.98 -13.65 9.32
CA ALA A 111 -9.84 -13.38 10.75
C ALA A 111 -8.60 -12.52 11.08
N SER A 112 -7.61 -12.50 10.19
CA SER A 112 -6.37 -11.74 10.35
C SER A 112 -5.84 -11.26 8.99
N SER A 113 -4.77 -10.46 9.00
CA SER A 113 -4.01 -10.21 7.78
C SER A 113 -3.55 -11.53 7.16
N HIS A 114 -3.59 -11.59 5.82
CA HIS A 114 -3.25 -12.77 5.06
C HIS A 114 -2.39 -12.38 3.85
N THR A 115 -1.32 -13.15 3.63
CA THR A 115 -0.41 -13.00 2.48
C THR A 115 -0.67 -14.12 1.51
N PHE A 116 -0.79 -13.78 0.23
CA PHE A 116 -0.98 -14.70 -0.88
C PHE A 116 0.31 -14.83 -1.68
N GLU A 117 0.78 -16.06 -1.87
CA GLU A 117 1.91 -16.40 -2.75
C GLU A 117 1.45 -16.70 -4.19
N PHE A 118 0.15 -16.89 -4.39
CA PHE A 118 -0.51 -17.07 -5.68
C PHE A 118 -1.57 -15.98 -5.89
N ILE A 119 -2.05 -15.82 -7.13
CA ILE A 119 -3.08 -14.82 -7.45
C ILE A 119 -4.39 -15.19 -6.74
N PRO A 120 -4.89 -14.40 -5.78
CA PRO A 120 -6.17 -14.70 -5.13
C PRO A 120 -7.34 -14.50 -6.10
N SER A 121 -8.35 -15.35 -5.99
CA SER A 121 -9.54 -15.35 -6.88
C SER A 121 -10.22 -13.98 -6.99
N CYS A 122 -10.18 -13.17 -5.93
CA CYS A 122 -10.78 -11.84 -5.91
C CYS A 122 -10.09 -10.80 -6.82
N ILE A 123 -8.88 -11.07 -7.30
CA ILE A 123 -8.15 -10.17 -8.22
C ILE A 123 -7.84 -10.78 -9.58
N VAL A 124 -8.10 -12.08 -9.78
CA VAL A 124 -7.88 -12.77 -11.07
C VAL A 124 -8.48 -12.00 -12.25
N PRO A 125 -9.75 -11.54 -12.22
CA PRO A 125 -10.33 -10.84 -13.37
C PRO A 125 -9.63 -9.51 -13.69
N ILE A 126 -9.08 -8.85 -12.68
CA ILE A 126 -8.42 -7.55 -12.83
C ILE A 126 -7.02 -7.75 -13.42
N ILE A 127 -6.28 -8.73 -12.90
CA ILE A 127 -4.94 -9.05 -13.40
C ILE A 127 -5.01 -9.51 -14.86
N LEU A 128 -5.97 -10.36 -15.22
CA LEU A 128 -6.12 -10.83 -16.61
C LEU A 128 -6.43 -9.69 -17.59
N ASN A 129 -7.30 -8.74 -17.21
CA ASN A 129 -7.65 -7.60 -18.05
C ASN A 129 -6.53 -6.57 -18.23
N GLU A 130 -5.52 -6.59 -17.35
CA GLU A 130 -4.36 -5.68 -17.43
C GLU A 130 -3.18 -6.28 -18.22
N MET A 131 -3.23 -7.59 -18.54
CA MET A 131 -2.20 -8.30 -19.32
C MET A 131 -2.54 -8.39 -20.82
N THR A 132 -3.69 -7.88 -21.24
CA THR A 132 -4.16 -7.80 -22.64
C THR A 132 -4.05 -6.38 -23.16
#